data_AF-A0A3S9P9A7-F1
#
_entry.id   AF-A0A3S9P9A7-F1
#
_cell.length_a   1.000
_cell.length_b   1.000
_cell.length_c   1.000
_cell.angle_alpha   90.00
_cell.angle_beta   90.00
_cell.angle_gamma   90.00
#
_symmetry.space_group_name_H-M   'P 1'
#
loop_
_entity.id
_entity.type
_entity.pdbx_description
1 polymer ?
#
loop_
_entity_poly.entity_id
_entity_poly.type
_entity_poly.pdbx_seq_one_letter_code
_entity_poly.pdbx_strand_id
1 'polypeptide(L)'
;MKKILFTLISVFIASNISFAQSYVYKGESTFSGDIILTIEDGKVYKGESTFSSDIILTVEDGKVYKGESTFSGDIILTIKDGKVYKGESTFSGDIILTIEDGKVYKGESTFSSDIILTIKDGKVYKGESTFSSDILFNIKGHYTVQEFVSIWYSLNK
;
A
#
# COMPACT_ATOMS: atom_id res chain seq x y z
N MET A 1 24.06 41.53 -40.26
CA MET A 1 22.68 41.61 -39.69
C MET A 1 22.55 40.52 -38.63
N LYS A 2 21.94 40.86 -37.49
CA LYS A 2 22.08 40.18 -36.18
C LYS A 2 21.52 38.75 -36.17
N LYS A 3 22.28 37.80 -35.61
CA LYS A 3 21.79 36.47 -35.21
C LYS A 3 20.98 36.64 -33.93
N ILE A 4 19.67 36.41 -33.97
CA ILE A 4 18.82 36.37 -32.78
C ILE A 4 18.85 34.94 -32.26
N LEU A 5 19.48 34.75 -31.11
CA LEU A 5 19.51 33.50 -30.37
C LEU A 5 18.24 33.43 -29.52
N PHE A 6 17.28 32.57 -29.88
CA PHE A 6 16.11 32.28 -29.05
C PHE A 6 16.52 31.24 -28.01
N THR A 7 16.74 31.67 -26.77
CA THR A 7 16.90 30.76 -25.63
C THR A 7 15.51 30.32 -25.19
N LEU A 8 15.13 29.06 -25.49
CA LEU A 8 13.94 28.44 -24.89
C LEU A 8 14.24 28.19 -23.40
N ILE A 9 13.59 28.94 -22.52
CA ILE A 9 13.51 28.59 -21.10
C ILE A 9 12.45 27.50 -20.98
N SER A 10 12.86 26.24 -20.89
CA SER A 10 11.94 25.16 -20.47
C SER A 10 11.72 25.29 -18.98
N VAL A 11 10.61 25.87 -18.57
CA VAL A 11 10.16 25.84 -17.18
C VAL A 11 9.73 24.41 -16.88
N PHE A 12 10.59 23.65 -16.20
CA PHE A 12 10.24 22.34 -15.68
C PHE A 12 9.35 22.55 -14.45
N ILE A 13 8.04 22.63 -14.67
CA ILE A 13 7.08 22.60 -13.56
C ILE A 13 7.07 21.16 -13.06
N ALA A 14 7.82 20.88 -12.00
CA ALA A 14 7.63 19.68 -11.22
C ALA A 14 6.23 19.79 -10.58
N SER A 15 5.23 19.20 -11.23
CA SER A 15 3.92 19.03 -10.62
C SER A 15 4.11 18.13 -9.40
N ASN A 16 4.05 18.72 -8.20
CA ASN A 16 3.85 17.96 -6.98
C ASN A 16 2.48 17.28 -7.11
N ILE A 17 2.48 16.02 -7.56
CA ILE A 17 1.28 15.19 -7.50
C ILE A 17 1.11 14.91 -6.01
N SER A 18 0.34 15.75 -5.33
CA SER A 18 -0.19 15.41 -4.00
C SER A 18 -1.10 14.21 -4.22
N PHE A 19 -0.67 13.03 -3.75
CA PHE A 19 -1.55 11.88 -3.74
C PHE A 19 -2.62 12.15 -2.68
N ALA A 20 -3.89 12.09 -3.07
CA ALA A 20 -4.99 12.28 -2.15
C ALA A 20 -4.94 11.21 -1.05
N GLN A 21 -5.22 11.61 0.20
CA GLN A 21 -5.28 10.71 1.35
C GLN A 21 -6.23 9.53 1.08
N SER A 22 -5.82 8.36 1.55
CA SER A 22 -6.64 7.15 1.55
C SER A 22 -7.01 6.76 2.97
N TYR A 23 -8.26 6.34 3.16
CA TYR A 23 -8.78 5.92 4.45
C TYR A 23 -9.16 4.44 4.43
N VAL A 24 -8.77 3.72 5.46
CA VAL A 24 -9.18 2.33 5.69
C VAL A 24 -10.24 2.32 6.75
N TYR A 25 -11.41 1.79 6.41
CA TYR A 25 -12.54 1.64 7.31
C TYR A 25 -12.71 0.18 7.71
N LYS A 26 -13.14 -0.04 8.94
CA LYS A 26 -13.51 -1.37 9.43
C LYS A 26 -14.74 -1.92 8.68
N GLY A 27 -14.64 -3.16 8.19
CA GLY A 27 -15.74 -3.82 7.48
C GLY A 27 -16.22 -3.02 6.25
N GLU A 28 -17.54 -2.87 6.11
CA GLU A 28 -18.18 -2.07 5.05
C GLU A 28 -18.43 -0.60 5.41
N SER A 29 -17.99 -0.15 6.60
CA SER A 29 -18.32 1.21 7.05
C SER A 29 -17.69 2.28 6.16
N THR A 30 -18.34 3.44 6.10
CA THR A 30 -17.78 4.66 5.50
C THR A 30 -17.85 5.85 6.47
N PHE A 31 -18.13 5.59 7.74
CA PHE A 31 -18.19 6.62 8.79
C PHE A 31 -16.78 6.94 9.28
N SER A 32 -16.47 8.22 9.51
CA SER A 32 -15.12 8.63 9.95
C SER A 32 -14.70 7.96 11.27
N GLY A 33 -15.64 7.73 12.19
CA GLY A 33 -15.38 7.03 13.45
C GLY A 33 -14.95 5.56 13.29
N ASP A 34 -15.11 4.96 12.11
CA ASP A 34 -14.68 3.60 11.80
C ASP A 34 -13.37 3.56 10.99
N ILE A 35 -12.71 4.70 10.78
CA ILE A 35 -11.38 4.76 10.17
C ILE A 35 -10.38 4.13 11.13
N ILE A 36 -9.71 3.08 10.65
CA ILE A 36 -8.70 2.35 11.40
C ILE A 36 -7.28 2.69 10.96
N LEU A 37 -7.09 3.18 9.73
CA LEU A 37 -5.81 3.65 9.21
C LEU A 37 -6.03 4.80 8.21
N THR A 38 -5.09 5.73 8.18
CA THR A 38 -4.93 6.74 7.12
C THR A 38 -3.64 6.46 6.36
N ILE A 39 -3.65 6.69 5.05
CA ILE A 39 -2.49 6.58 4.18
C ILE A 39 -2.30 7.90 3.47
N GLU A 40 -1.11 8.48 3.61
CA GLU A 40 -0.73 9.74 2.99
C GLU A 40 0.78 9.72 2.73
N ASP A 41 1.19 10.08 1.51
CA ASP A 41 2.60 10.20 1.11
C ASP A 41 3.50 9.01 1.53
N GLY A 42 3.01 7.79 1.31
CA GLY A 42 3.72 6.56 1.66
C GLY A 42 3.79 6.27 3.16
N LYS A 43 3.12 7.05 4.02
CA LYS A 43 3.02 6.80 5.45
C LYS A 43 1.69 6.13 5.79
N VAL A 44 1.74 5.17 6.71
CA VAL A 44 0.54 4.55 7.30
C VAL A 44 0.39 5.04 8.72
N TYR A 45 -0.71 5.72 9.00
CA TYR A 45 -1.06 6.27 10.29
C TYR A 45 -2.12 5.40 10.97
N LYS A 46 -2.06 5.32 12.29
CA LYS A 46 -3.10 4.69 13.09
C LYS A 46 -4.33 5.60 13.19
N GLY A 47 -5.51 5.08 12.85
CA GLY A 47 -6.78 5.82 12.89
C GLY A 47 -6.85 6.96 11.87
N GLU A 48 -7.81 7.86 12.07
CA GLU A 48 -7.92 9.12 11.30
C GLU A 48 -6.88 10.12 11.81
N SER A 49 -5.63 9.99 11.35
CA SER A 49 -4.52 10.85 11.77
C SER A 49 -3.54 11.14 10.64
N THR A 50 -2.84 12.26 10.77
CA THR A 50 -1.68 12.65 9.95
C THR A 50 -0.50 13.11 10.83
N PHE A 51 -0.58 12.89 12.15
CA PHE A 51 0.50 13.22 13.07
C PHE A 51 1.63 12.20 12.96
N SER A 52 2.89 12.66 12.97
CA SER A 52 4.07 11.79 12.87
C SER A 52 4.13 10.74 13.98
N SER A 53 3.64 11.06 15.19
CA SER A 53 3.56 10.12 16.31
C SER A 53 2.65 8.91 16.06
N ASP A 54 1.73 9.01 15.10
CA ASP A 54 0.79 7.94 14.76
C ASP A 54 1.27 7.11 13.55
N ILE A 55 2.41 7.46 12.95
CA ILE A 55 3.00 6.68 11.85
C ILE A 55 3.46 5.33 12.40
N ILE A 56 2.87 4.27 11.86
CA ILE A 56 3.22 2.89 12.22
C ILE A 56 4.12 2.23 11.18
N LEU A 57 4.04 2.66 9.92
CA LEU A 57 4.84 2.15 8.81
C LEU A 57 5.13 3.26 7.79
N THR A 58 6.25 3.10 7.09
CA THR A 58 6.62 3.89 5.93
C THR A 58 6.80 2.97 4.73
N VAL A 59 6.37 3.43 3.56
CA VAL A 59 6.46 2.74 2.28
C VAL A 59 7.28 3.60 1.34
N GLU A 60 8.39 3.08 0.86
CA GLU A 60 9.28 3.79 -0.06
C GLU A 60 10.04 2.78 -0.91
N ASP A 61 10.17 3.03 -2.22
CA ASP A 61 10.97 2.23 -3.16
C ASP A 61 10.71 0.72 -3.10
N GLY A 62 9.44 0.32 -2.99
CA GLY A 62 9.06 -1.09 -2.92
C GLY A 62 9.38 -1.75 -1.57
N LYS A 63 9.72 -0.99 -0.54
CA LYS A 63 10.02 -1.49 0.80
C LYS A 63 9.02 -0.95 1.81
N VAL A 64 8.75 -1.74 2.85
CA VAL A 64 7.99 -1.31 4.02
C VAL A 64 8.92 -1.28 5.21
N TYR A 65 8.94 -0.15 5.89
CA TYR A 65 9.76 0.13 7.06
C TYR A 65 8.88 0.24 8.29
N LYS A 66 9.44 -0.12 9.44
CA LYS A 66 8.78 0.09 10.73
C LYS A 66 8.82 1.57 11.12
N GLY A 67 7.68 2.15 11.48
CA GLY A 67 7.56 3.54 11.92
C GLY A 67 7.83 4.55 10.79
N GLU A 68 8.31 5.74 11.15
CA GLU A 68 8.61 6.84 10.21
C GLU A 68 9.95 6.66 9.45
N SER A 69 10.72 5.63 9.81
CA SER A 69 12.07 5.37 9.30
C SER A 69 12.11 4.98 7.82
N THR A 70 13.27 5.23 7.19
CA THR A 70 13.67 4.73 5.88
C THR A 70 15.05 4.06 5.93
N PHE A 71 15.55 3.74 7.13
CA PHE A 71 16.81 3.03 7.32
C PHE A 71 16.66 1.54 6.95
N SER A 72 17.68 0.96 6.31
CA SER A 72 17.63 -0.44 5.87
C SER A 72 17.40 -1.44 7.00
N GLY A 73 17.90 -1.15 8.21
CA GLY A 73 17.67 -1.98 9.39
C GLY A 73 16.21 -2.06 9.85
N ASP A 74 15.35 -1.14 9.40
CA ASP A 74 13.93 -1.11 9.74
C ASP A 74 13.04 -1.73 8.66
N ILE A 75 13.63 -2.24 7.56
CA ILE A 75 12.88 -2.92 6.51
C ILE A 75 12.29 -4.21 7.06
N ILE A 76 10.98 -4.30 6.99
CA ILE A 76 10.22 -5.47 7.43
C ILE A 76 9.68 -6.29 6.26
N LEU A 77 9.50 -5.66 5.09
CA LEU A 77 9.01 -6.30 3.87
C LEU A 77 9.65 -5.65 2.64
N THR A 78 9.84 -6.45 1.60
CA THR A 78 10.15 -5.99 0.24
C THR A 78 9.02 -6.43 -0.67
N ILE A 79 8.59 -5.58 -1.59
CA ILE A 79 7.52 -5.81 -2.55
C ILE A 79 8.08 -5.58 -3.94
N LYS A 80 8.03 -6.61 -4.77
CA LYS A 80 8.54 -6.56 -6.13
C LYS A 80 7.74 -7.52 -7.02
N ASP A 81 7.31 -7.04 -8.18
CA ASP A 81 6.65 -7.85 -9.21
C ASP A 81 5.47 -8.69 -8.68
N GLY A 82 4.62 -8.07 -7.83
CA GLY A 82 3.48 -8.74 -7.20
C GLY A 82 3.83 -9.72 -6.08
N LYS A 83 5.10 -9.91 -5.75
CA LYS A 83 5.57 -10.76 -4.63
C LYS A 83 5.91 -9.91 -3.42
N VAL A 84 5.54 -10.41 -2.23
CA VAL A 84 5.90 -9.81 -0.95
C VAL A 84 6.88 -10.72 -0.24
N TYR A 85 8.07 -10.20 0.04
CA TYR A 85 9.16 -10.89 0.70
C TYR A 85 9.28 -10.43 2.14
N LYS A 86 9.65 -11.34 3.04
CA LYS A 86 9.97 -11.00 4.42
C LYS A 86 11.34 -10.29 4.49
N GLY A 87 11.37 -9.14 5.15
CA GLY A 87 12.59 -8.34 5.33
C GLY A 87 13.11 -7.71 4.03
N GLU A 88 14.39 -7.34 4.04
CA GLU A 88 15.12 -6.90 2.85
C GLU A 88 15.58 -8.12 2.05
N SER A 89 14.69 -8.67 1.22
CA SER A 89 14.97 -9.87 0.43
C SER A 89 14.24 -9.86 -0.91
N THR A 90 14.79 -10.62 -1.86
CA THR A 90 14.15 -10.97 -3.14
C THR A 90 14.29 -12.47 -3.46
N PHE A 91 14.68 -13.29 -2.47
CA PHE A 91 14.79 -14.74 -2.63
C PHE A 91 13.41 -15.39 -2.57
N SER A 92 13.14 -16.38 -3.43
CA SER A 92 11.83 -17.04 -3.49
C SER A 92 11.40 -17.67 -2.15
N GLY A 93 12.35 -18.20 -1.38
CA GLY A 93 12.10 -18.77 -0.07
C GLY A 93 11.58 -17.79 0.99
N ASP A 94 11.75 -16.48 0.76
CA ASP A 94 11.26 -15.42 1.65
C ASP A 94 9.91 -14.85 1.22
N ILE A 95 9.32 -15.35 0.11
CA ILE A 95 8.01 -14.91 -0.36
C ILE A 95 6.95 -15.36 0.65
N ILE A 96 6.24 -14.40 1.21
CA ILE A 96 5.12 -14.65 2.14
C ILE A 96 3.76 -14.48 1.47
N LEU A 97 3.68 -13.66 0.41
CA LEU A 97 2.45 -13.44 -0.36
C LEU A 97 2.75 -13.24 -1.84
N THR A 98 1.75 -13.59 -2.66
CA THR A 98 1.65 -13.21 -4.08
C THR A 98 0.37 -12.42 -4.29
N ILE A 99 0.43 -11.35 -5.06
CA ILE A 99 -0.70 -10.48 -5.39
C ILE A 99 -0.82 -10.41 -6.91
N GLU A 100 -1.94 -10.86 -7.42
CA GLU A 100 -2.22 -10.94 -8.86
C GLU A 100 -3.73 -10.84 -9.08
N ASP A 101 -4.16 -10.07 -10.08
CA ASP A 101 -5.57 -9.99 -10.53
C ASP A 101 -6.60 -9.76 -9.42
N GLY A 102 -6.27 -8.90 -8.45
CA GLY A 102 -7.16 -8.59 -7.33
C GLY A 102 -7.29 -9.73 -6.32
N LYS A 103 -6.37 -10.69 -6.31
CA LYS A 103 -6.29 -11.79 -5.35
C LYS A 103 -4.97 -11.72 -4.58
N VAL A 104 -5.01 -12.15 -3.33
CA VAL A 104 -3.82 -12.31 -2.49
C VAL A 104 -3.71 -13.78 -2.13
N TYR A 105 -2.59 -14.38 -2.48
CA TYR A 105 -2.27 -15.77 -2.26
C TYR A 105 -1.22 -15.89 -1.16
N LYS A 106 -1.28 -17.00 -0.43
CA LYS A 106 -0.24 -17.36 0.53
C LYS A 106 1.02 -17.85 -0.18
N GLY A 107 2.18 -17.29 0.18
CA GLY A 107 3.47 -17.68 -0.37
C GLY A 107 3.60 -17.37 -1.87
N GLU A 108 4.34 -18.21 -2.59
CA GLU A 108 4.61 -18.04 -4.02
C GLU A 108 3.48 -18.53 -4.95
N SER A 109 2.46 -19.20 -4.39
CA SER A 109 1.38 -19.84 -5.12
C SER A 109 0.47 -18.86 -5.87
N THR A 110 -0.19 -19.37 -6.91
CA THR A 110 -1.32 -18.74 -7.63
C THR A 110 -2.53 -19.67 -7.74
N PHE A 111 -2.55 -20.77 -6.98
CA PHE A 111 -3.70 -21.67 -6.92
C PHE A 111 -4.86 -21.06 -6.15
N SER A 112 -6.09 -21.32 -6.59
CA SER A 112 -7.32 -20.86 -5.92
C SER A 112 -7.39 -21.25 -4.44
N SER A 113 -6.93 -22.46 -4.10
CA SER A 113 -6.89 -22.96 -2.73
C SER A 113 -6.00 -22.15 -1.78
N ASP A 114 -5.06 -21.37 -2.33
CA ASP A 114 -4.13 -20.55 -1.55
C ASP A 114 -4.56 -19.08 -1.46
N ILE A 115 -5.71 -18.72 -2.05
CA ILE A 115 -6.27 -17.36 -1.94
C ILE A 115 -6.69 -17.12 -0.51
N ILE A 116 -6.07 -16.12 0.11
CA ILE A 116 -6.39 -15.66 1.45
C ILE A 116 -7.26 -14.41 1.44
N LEU A 117 -7.21 -13.60 0.38
CA LEU A 117 -8.02 -12.39 0.22
C LEU A 117 -8.42 -12.15 -1.23
N THR A 118 -9.56 -11.50 -1.39
CA THR A 118 -10.03 -10.93 -2.66
C THR A 118 -10.17 -9.42 -2.50
N ILE A 119 -9.68 -8.66 -3.47
CA ILE A 119 -9.74 -7.21 -3.53
C ILE A 119 -10.66 -6.85 -4.70
N LYS A 120 -11.75 -6.14 -4.42
CA LYS A 120 -12.70 -5.74 -5.44
C LYS A 120 -13.39 -4.45 -5.03
N ASP A 121 -13.42 -3.47 -5.94
CA ASP A 121 -14.13 -2.20 -5.75
C ASP A 121 -13.77 -1.48 -4.43
N GLY A 122 -12.48 -1.46 -4.09
CA GLY A 122 -11.98 -0.88 -2.84
C GLY A 122 -12.25 -1.70 -1.57
N LYS A 123 -12.93 -2.83 -1.67
CA LYS A 123 -13.23 -3.73 -0.55
C LYS A 123 -12.28 -4.92 -0.53
N VAL A 124 -11.95 -5.37 0.68
CA VAL A 124 -11.07 -6.52 0.90
C VAL A 124 -11.86 -7.59 1.64
N TYR A 125 -11.99 -8.74 0.98
CA TYR A 125 -12.79 -9.87 1.41
C TYR A 125 -11.88 -11.00 1.89
N LYS A 126 -12.39 -11.80 2.83
CA LYS A 126 -11.74 -13.04 3.26
C LYS A 126 -11.84 -14.11 2.16
N GLY A 127 -10.70 -14.74 1.84
CA GLY A 127 -10.61 -15.83 0.87
C GLY A 127 -11.05 -15.41 -0.54
N GLU A 128 -11.70 -16.31 -1.26
CA GLU A 128 -12.21 -16.06 -2.62
C GLU A 128 -13.52 -15.28 -2.68
N SER A 129 -14.13 -15.01 -1.52
CA SER A 129 -15.48 -14.44 -1.44
C SER A 129 -15.58 -13.02 -2.00
N THR A 130 -16.80 -12.66 -2.42
CA THR A 130 -17.21 -11.28 -2.70
C THR A 130 -18.52 -10.91 -1.99
N PHE A 131 -18.95 -11.69 -1.00
CA PHE A 131 -20.13 -11.38 -0.20
C PHE A 131 -19.83 -10.28 0.82
N SER A 132 -20.79 -9.40 1.06
CA SER A 132 -20.63 -8.29 2.01
C SER A 132 -20.27 -8.76 3.43
N SER A 133 -20.79 -9.91 3.85
CA SER A 133 -20.50 -10.53 5.15
C SER A 133 -19.03 -10.92 5.34
N ASP A 134 -18.26 -11.06 4.26
CA ASP A 134 -16.86 -11.48 4.30
C ASP A 134 -15.88 -10.31 4.16
N ILE A 135 -16.39 -9.07 4.12
CA ILE A 135 -15.54 -7.89 4.04
C ILE A 135 -14.84 -7.67 5.38
N LEU A 136 -13.52 -7.62 5.32
CA LEU A 136 -12.65 -7.35 6.45
C LEU A 136 -12.51 -5.85 6.69
N PHE A 137 -12.28 -5.11 5.60
CA PHE A 137 -12.13 -3.67 5.56
C PHE A 137 -12.37 -3.14 4.15
N ASN A 138 -12.60 -1.84 4.04
CA ASN A 138 -12.64 -1.16 2.76
C ASN A 138 -11.69 0.04 2.77
N ILE A 139 -11.14 0.35 1.61
CA ILE A 139 -10.19 1.43 1.36
C ILE A 139 -10.87 2.43 0.44
N LYS A 140 -10.94 3.68 0.87
CA LYS A 140 -11.43 4.80 0.07
C LYS A 140 -10.25 5.68 -0.31
N GLY A 141 -10.05 5.87 -1.61
CA GLY A 141 -8.93 6.63 -2.17
C GLY A 141 -8.05 5.77 -3.07
N HIS A 142 -7.01 6.38 -3.61
CA HIS A 142 -6.02 5.67 -4.43
C HIS A 142 -4.92 5.11 -3.55
N TYR A 143 -4.52 3.87 -3.82
CA TYR A 143 -3.43 3.22 -3.13
C TYR A 143 -2.64 2.34 -4.10
N THR A 144 -1.36 2.18 -3.81
CA THR A 144 -0.43 1.28 -4.50
C THR A 144 -0.51 -0.13 -3.92
N VAL A 145 0.09 -1.12 -4.60
CA VAL A 145 0.21 -2.48 -4.07
C VAL A 145 1.01 -2.48 -2.75
N GLN A 146 2.04 -1.65 -2.66
CA GLN A 146 2.89 -1.53 -1.48
C GLN A 146 2.12 -0.97 -0.28
N GLU A 147 1.28 0.05 -0.50
CA GLU A 147 0.38 0.59 0.53
C GLU A 147 -0.70 -0.42 0.93
N PHE A 148 -1.25 -1.18 -0.02
CA PHE A 148 -2.13 -2.29 0.31
C PHE A 148 -1.44 -3.32 1.23
N VAL A 149 -0.20 -3.69 0.92
CA VAL A 149 0.58 -4.64 1.72
C VAL A 149 0.86 -4.10 3.12
N SER A 150 1.17 -2.80 3.26
CA SER A 150 1.39 -2.19 4.57
C SER A 150 0.09 -2.11 5.40
N ILE A 151 -1.06 -1.85 4.77
CA ILE A 151 -2.39 -1.95 5.40
C ILE A 151 -2.64 -3.37 5.89
N TRP A 152 -2.52 -4.36 5.01
CA TRP A 152 -2.72 -5.77 5.36
C TRP A 152 -1.83 -6.19 6.54
N TYR A 153 -0.55 -5.86 6.46
CA TYR A 153 0.42 -6.20 7.49
C TYR A 153 0.10 -5.52 8.84
N SER A 154 -0.40 -4.28 8.81
CA SER A 154 -0.82 -3.55 10.02
C SER A 154 -2.00 -4.21 10.74
N LEU A 155 -2.88 -4.87 9.98
CA LEU A 155 -4.11 -5.48 10.49
C LEU A 155 -3.97 -6.97 10.85
N ASN A 156 -2.88 -7.62 10.47
CA ASN A 156 -2.64 -9.08 10.66
C ASN A 156 -1.45 -9.39 11.57
N LYS A 157 -0.94 -8.40 12.30
CA LYS A 157 0.09 -8.56 13.32
C LYS A 157 -0.44 -9.08 14.65
#